data_AF-A0A7C5S6C1-F1
#
_entry.id   AF-A0A7C5S6C1-F1
#
_cell.length_a   1.000
_cell.length_b   1.000
_cell.length_c   1.000
_cell.angle_alpha   90.00
_cell.angle_beta   90.00
_cell.angle_gamma   90.00
#
_symmetry.space_group_name_H-M   'P 1'
#
loop_
_entity.id
_entity.type
_entity.pdbx_description
1 polymer ?
#
loop_
_entity_poly.entity_id
_entity_poly.type
_entity_poly.pdbx_seq_one_letter_code
_entity_poly.pdbx_strand_id
1 'polypeptide(L)'
;MAAPKGKRTKKKTVTDTHGRVYIQATFNNTIVTVTDPYGNVLTWSSGGRIGFRGTKKSTPYAAQLAAERAAREAYEMGLRKVDVIVKGPGAGREAAIRAVAQAGLEILSIIDATPVPHNGCRPPKRRRV
;
A
#
# COMPACT_ATOMS: atom_id res chain seq x y z
N MET A 1 30.70 -16.13 19.85
CA MET A 1 30.65 -16.31 18.39
C MET A 1 29.72 -15.26 17.81
N ALA A 2 30.23 -14.33 16.99
CA ALA A 2 29.41 -13.31 16.34
C ALA A 2 28.54 -13.96 15.25
N ALA A 3 27.23 -13.72 15.27
CA ALA A 3 26.30 -14.25 14.28
C ALA A 3 26.70 -13.80 12.86
N PRO A 4 26.64 -14.68 11.85
CA PRO A 4 26.99 -14.30 10.49
C PRO A 4 26.05 -13.20 9.99
N LYS A 5 26.61 -12.03 9.64
CA LYS A 5 25.86 -10.95 9.00
C LYS A 5 25.31 -11.47 7.68
N GLY A 6 24.00 -11.71 7.62
CA GLY A 6 23.32 -12.22 6.43
C GLY A 6 23.63 -11.37 5.20
N LYS A 7 24.00 -12.01 4.09
CA LYS A 7 24.22 -11.35 2.80
C LYS A 7 22.96 -10.54 2.46
N ARG A 8 23.11 -9.22 2.27
CA ARG A 8 22.05 -8.35 1.75
C ARG A 8 21.64 -8.87 0.38
N THR A 9 20.43 -9.41 0.29
CA THR A 9 19.80 -9.78 -0.97
C THR A 9 19.74 -8.54 -1.87
N LYS A 10 20.27 -8.65 -3.10
CA LYS A 10 20.23 -7.57 -4.08
C LYS A 10 18.77 -7.18 -4.31
N LYS A 11 18.46 -5.87 -4.24
CA LYS A 11 17.14 -5.36 -4.61
C LYS A 11 16.84 -5.81 -6.04
N LYS A 12 15.67 -6.42 -6.27
CA LYS A 12 15.23 -6.80 -7.61
C LYS A 12 15.09 -5.53 -8.44
N THR A 13 15.82 -5.44 -9.54
CA THR A 13 15.62 -4.39 -10.54
C THR A 13 14.37 -4.74 -11.32
N VAL A 14 13.44 -3.80 -11.45
CA VAL A 14 12.20 -4.03 -12.18
C VAL A 14 12.50 -3.98 -13.67
N THR A 15 12.09 -5.00 -14.41
CA THR A 15 12.23 -5.09 -15.87
C THR A 15 11.09 -4.36 -16.60
N ASP A 16 9.90 -4.31 -16.00
CA ASP A 16 8.71 -3.69 -16.56
C ASP A 16 8.52 -2.26 -16.05
N THR A 17 8.23 -1.33 -16.96
CA THR A 17 7.98 0.08 -16.60
C THR A 17 6.61 0.32 -15.97
N HIS A 18 5.72 -0.69 -16.04
CA HIS A 18 4.35 -0.67 -15.60
C HIS A 18 4.13 -1.61 -14.41
N GLY A 19 3.30 -1.23 -13.45
CA GLY A 19 2.95 -2.07 -12.30
C GLY A 19 1.63 -1.68 -11.66
N ARG A 20 1.32 -2.30 -10.51
CA ARG A 20 0.07 -2.09 -9.78
C ARG A 20 0.33 -1.72 -8.34
N VAL A 21 -0.43 -0.76 -7.82
CA VAL A 21 -0.40 -0.33 -6.43
C VAL A 21 -1.69 -0.72 -5.75
N TYR A 22 -1.61 -1.65 -4.81
CA TYR A 22 -2.74 -2.05 -3.96
C TYR A 22 -2.76 -1.22 -2.68
N ILE A 23 -3.85 -0.48 -2.48
CA ILE A 23 -4.10 0.31 -1.28
C ILE A 23 -5.21 -0.35 -0.48
N GLN A 24 -4.85 -0.97 0.64
CA GLN A 24 -5.83 -1.51 1.59
C GLN A 24 -6.10 -0.47 2.68
N ALA A 25 -7.22 0.23 2.56
CA ALA A 25 -7.67 1.27 3.48
C ALA A 25 -8.73 0.72 4.44
N THR A 26 -8.29 0.28 5.63
CA THR A 26 -9.18 -0.11 6.72
C THR A 26 -9.33 1.01 7.75
N PHE A 27 -10.31 0.93 8.65
CA PHE A 27 -10.49 1.92 9.72
C PHE A 27 -9.32 1.97 10.72
N ASN A 28 -8.51 0.91 10.81
CA ASN A 28 -7.44 0.80 11.81
C ASN A 28 -6.03 0.98 11.21
N ASN A 29 -5.89 0.82 9.90
CA ASN A 29 -4.60 0.86 9.22
C ASN A 29 -4.76 1.05 7.70
N THR A 30 -3.76 1.67 7.10
CA THR A 30 -3.59 1.72 5.65
C THR A 30 -2.32 0.96 5.27
N ILE A 31 -2.45 -0.01 4.37
CA ILE A 31 -1.33 -0.81 3.84
C ILE A 31 -1.24 -0.52 2.35
N VAL A 32 -0.04 -0.17 1.90
CA VAL A 32 0.28 0.12 0.50
C VAL A 32 1.27 -0.91 0.02
N THR A 33 0.91 -1.61 -1.05
CA THR A 33 1.73 -2.67 -1.65
C THR A 33 1.91 -2.36 -3.12
N VAL A 34 3.17 -2.28 -3.57
CA VAL A 34 3.52 -2.08 -4.97
C VAL A 34 3.96 -3.41 -5.56
N THR A 35 3.43 -3.71 -6.74
CA THR A 35 3.60 -5.00 -7.40
C THR A 35 3.88 -4.82 -8.89
N ASP A 36 4.47 -5.85 -9.49
CA ASP A 36 4.48 -6.03 -10.94
C ASP A 36 3.06 -6.28 -11.47
N PRO A 37 2.81 -6.15 -12.79
CA PRO A 37 1.51 -6.45 -13.39
C PRO A 37 1.05 -7.89 -13.12
N TYR A 38 2.00 -8.80 -12.93
CA TYR A 38 1.80 -10.22 -12.61
C TYR A 38 1.48 -10.49 -11.12
N GLY A 39 1.50 -9.46 -10.26
CA GLY A 39 1.18 -9.58 -8.83
C GLY A 39 2.35 -9.92 -7.91
N ASN A 40 3.59 -9.93 -8.42
CA ASN A 40 4.78 -10.09 -7.59
C ASN A 40 5.04 -8.81 -6.77
N VAL A 41 5.26 -8.96 -5.46
CA VAL A 41 5.49 -7.82 -4.56
C VAL A 41 6.93 -7.30 -4.71
N LEU A 42 7.04 -6.00 -4.98
CA LEU A 42 8.31 -5.28 -5.03
C LEU A 42 8.59 -4.59 -3.70
N THR A 43 7.66 -3.73 -3.28
CA THR A 43 7.76 -2.93 -2.07
C THR A 43 6.41 -2.89 -1.36
N TRP A 44 6.44 -2.71 -0.05
CA TRP A 44 5.23 -2.51 0.72
C TRP A 44 5.53 -1.70 1.98
N SER A 45 4.57 -0.89 2.39
CA SER A 45 4.65 -0.11 3.60
C SER A 45 3.26 0.02 4.25
N SER A 46 3.24 0.41 5.51
CA SER A 46 2.01 0.68 6.24
C SER A 46 2.23 1.76 7.28
N GLY A 47 1.15 2.36 7.79
CA GLY A 47 1.26 3.35 8.86
C GLY A 47 2.02 2.81 10.09
N GLY A 48 1.84 1.52 10.40
CA GLY A 48 2.58 0.85 11.47
C GLY A 48 4.08 0.69 11.21
N ARG A 49 4.47 0.44 9.96
CA ARG A 49 5.88 0.27 9.56
C ARG A 49 6.68 1.58 9.64
N ILE A 50 6.00 2.72 9.59
CA ILE A 50 6.61 4.05 9.74
C ILE A 50 6.73 4.48 11.21
N GLY A 51 6.17 3.69 12.13
CA GLY A 51 6.27 3.96 13.57
C GLY A 51 5.02 4.58 14.18
N PHE A 52 3.94 4.78 13.41
CA PHE A 52 2.66 5.21 13.98
C PHE A 52 1.98 4.05 14.72
N ARG A 53 1.57 4.31 15.97
CA ARG A 53 0.91 3.34 16.85
C ARG A 53 -0.46 3.86 17.30
N GLY A 54 -1.33 2.94 17.73
CA GLY A 54 -2.66 3.26 18.23
C GLY A 54 -3.53 4.00 17.21
N THR A 55 -4.26 5.01 17.67
CA THR A 55 -5.17 5.84 16.86
C THR A 55 -4.45 6.63 15.76
N LYS A 56 -3.17 6.97 15.93
CA LYS A 56 -2.40 7.70 14.92
C LYS A 56 -2.15 6.87 13.65
N LYS A 57 -2.24 5.54 13.75
CA LYS A 57 -2.01 4.60 12.64
C LYS A 57 -3.05 4.68 11.52
N SER A 58 -4.30 5.03 11.85
CA SER A 58 -5.41 5.13 10.91
C SER A 58 -5.58 6.52 10.29
N THR A 59 -4.71 7.46 10.64
CA THR A 59 -4.79 8.84 10.15
C THR A 59 -4.41 8.93 8.66
N PRO A 60 -4.96 9.90 7.92
CA PRO A 60 -4.59 10.14 6.52
C PRO A 60 -3.11 10.52 6.37
N TYR A 61 -2.54 11.20 7.36
CA TYR A 61 -1.11 11.54 7.36
C TYR A 61 -0.21 10.30 7.43
N ALA A 62 -0.54 9.33 8.30
CA ALA A 62 0.18 8.07 8.36
C ALA A 62 0.08 7.28 7.03
N ALA A 63 -1.06 7.37 6.34
CA ALA A 63 -1.25 6.76 5.02
C ALA A 63 -0.40 7.45 3.93
N GLN A 64 -0.31 8.79 3.96
CA GLN A 64 0.52 9.57 3.04
C GLN A 64 1.99 9.15 3.12
N LEU A 65 2.58 9.16 4.32
CA LEU A 65 3.97 8.71 4.51
C LEU A 65 4.17 7.24 4.08
N ALA A 66 3.17 6.38 4.32
CA ALA A 66 3.23 4.97 3.92
C ALA A 66 3.31 4.81 2.42
N ALA A 67 2.44 5.52 1.70
CA ALA A 67 2.42 5.54 0.26
C ALA A 67 3.69 6.15 -0.32
N GLU A 68 4.16 7.29 0.20
CA GLU A 68 5.37 7.97 -0.25
C GLU A 68 6.60 7.06 -0.14
N ARG A 69 6.77 6.39 1.01
CA ARG A 69 7.89 5.46 1.20
C ARG A 69 7.86 4.30 0.22
N ALA A 70 6.69 3.65 0.05
CA ALA A 70 6.56 2.51 -0.85
C ALA A 70 6.76 2.93 -2.32
N ALA A 71 6.21 4.07 -2.70
CA ALA A 71 6.30 4.63 -4.05
C ALA A 71 7.73 5.07 -4.40
N ARG A 72 8.44 5.72 -3.47
CA ARG A 72 9.84 6.10 -3.66
C ARG A 72 10.76 4.89 -3.81
N GLU A 73 10.58 3.88 -2.95
CA GLU A 73 11.33 2.62 -3.09
C GLU A 73 11.03 1.93 -4.43
N ALA A 74 9.80 2.01 -4.94
CA ALA A 74 9.43 1.46 -6.25
C ALA A 74 10.01 2.27 -7.42
N TYR A 75 9.98 3.61 -7.33
CA TYR A 75 10.55 4.50 -8.34
C TYR A 75 12.08 4.28 -8.49
N GLU A 76 12.79 4.09 -7.37
CA GLU A 76 14.20 3.70 -7.37
C GLU A 76 14.46 2.34 -8.05
N MET A 77 13.47 1.43 -8.06
CA MET A 77 13.59 0.12 -8.71
C MET A 77 13.27 0.16 -10.21
N GLY A 78 12.82 1.29 -10.76
CA GLY A 78 12.57 1.48 -12.19
C GLY A 78 11.09 1.62 -12.59
N LEU A 79 10.16 1.59 -11.64
CA LEU A 79 8.72 1.74 -11.89
C LEU A 79 8.38 3.17 -12.31
N ARG A 80 7.55 3.31 -13.35
CA ARG A 80 7.13 4.61 -13.90
C ARG A 80 5.62 4.77 -13.95
N LYS A 81 4.91 3.77 -14.46
CA LYS A 81 3.47 3.79 -14.66
C LYS A 81 2.79 2.82 -13.71
N VAL A 82 1.69 3.24 -13.09
CA VAL A 82 0.95 2.41 -12.14
C VAL A 82 -0.56 2.45 -12.31
N ASP A 83 -1.19 1.30 -12.13
CA ASP A 83 -2.62 1.22 -11.84
C ASP A 83 -2.85 1.19 -10.33
N VAL A 84 -3.76 2.01 -9.84
CA VAL A 84 -4.06 2.10 -8.41
C VAL A 84 -5.34 1.33 -8.12
N ILE A 85 -5.21 0.27 -7.33
CA ILE A 85 -6.33 -0.58 -6.90
C ILE A 85 -6.58 -0.33 -5.42
N VAL A 86 -7.75 0.18 -5.11
CA VAL A 86 -8.14 0.56 -3.75
C VAL A 86 -9.09 -0.48 -3.17
N LYS A 87 -8.89 -0.84 -1.91
CA LYS A 87 -9.77 -1.74 -1.17
C LYS A 87 -10.11 -1.16 0.20
N GLY A 88 -11.39 -0.89 0.41
CA GLY A 88 -11.95 -0.48 1.70
C GLY A 88 -12.20 1.04 1.83
N PRO A 89 -13.06 1.44 2.77
CA PRO A 89 -13.52 2.83 2.94
C PRO A 89 -12.69 3.66 3.93
N GLY A 90 -11.52 3.17 4.38
CA GLY A 90 -10.74 3.86 5.42
C GLY A 90 -10.28 5.27 5.04
N ALA A 91 -10.09 6.12 6.05
CA ALA A 91 -9.71 7.54 5.89
C ALA A 91 -8.39 7.77 5.12
N GLY A 92 -7.51 6.77 5.06
CA GLY A 92 -6.25 6.83 4.32
C GLY A 92 -6.36 6.65 2.81
N ARG A 93 -7.55 6.40 2.26
CA ARG A 93 -7.78 6.12 0.83
C ARG A 93 -7.26 7.22 -0.07
N GLU A 94 -7.81 8.42 0.02
CA GLU A 94 -7.47 9.53 -0.87
C GLU A 94 -6.04 10.03 -0.64
N ALA A 95 -5.62 10.09 0.62
CA ALA A 95 -4.28 10.52 1.00
C ALA A 95 -3.19 9.63 0.38
N ALA A 96 -3.41 8.31 0.36
CA ALA A 96 -2.48 7.37 -0.26
C ALA A 96 -2.41 7.55 -1.78
N ILE A 97 -3.54 7.71 -2.47
CA ILE A 97 -3.57 7.93 -3.94
C ILE A 97 -2.79 9.20 -4.31
N ARG A 98 -3.04 10.31 -3.60
CA ARG A 98 -2.33 11.57 -3.83
C ARG A 98 -0.83 11.46 -3.58
N ALA A 99 -0.43 10.73 -2.54
CA ALA A 99 0.98 10.51 -2.22
C ALA A 99 1.72 9.69 -3.30
N VAL A 100 1.04 8.70 -3.89
CA VAL A 100 1.60 7.91 -5.02
C VAL A 100 1.86 8.83 -6.22
N ALA A 101 0.92 9.73 -6.54
CA ALA A 101 1.12 10.72 -7.61
C ALA A 101 2.28 11.69 -7.30
N GLN A 102 2.35 12.19 -6.06
CA GLN A 102 3.42 13.11 -5.62
C GLN A 102 4.81 12.45 -5.64
N ALA A 103 4.90 11.14 -5.46
CA ALA A 103 6.15 10.39 -5.52
C ALA A 103 6.72 10.25 -6.95
N GLY A 104 5.99 10.71 -7.98
CA GLY A 104 6.46 10.73 -9.37
C GLY A 104 6.08 9.49 -10.18
N LEU A 105 5.16 8.66 -9.68
CA LEU A 105 4.57 7.55 -10.44
C LEU A 105 3.36 8.07 -11.23
N GLU A 106 3.33 7.78 -12.53
CA GLU A 106 2.24 8.14 -13.43
C GLU A 106 1.05 7.19 -13.22
N ILE A 107 -0.08 7.72 -12.75
CA ILE A 107 -1.29 6.93 -12.49
C ILE A 107 -2.09 6.79 -13.78
N LEU A 108 -2.23 5.57 -14.28
CA LEU A 108 -3.01 5.28 -15.49
C LEU A 108 -4.49 5.06 -15.18
N SER A 109 -4.79 4.30 -14.13
CA SER A 109 -6.15 3.98 -13.74
C SER A 109 -6.32 3.97 -12.23
N ILE A 110 -7.54 4.26 -11.77
CA ILE A 110 -7.95 4.16 -10.37
C ILE A 110 -9.16 3.24 -10.32
N ILE A 111 -9.04 2.10 -9.67
CA ILE A 111 -10.08 1.08 -9.57
C ILE A 111 -10.42 0.85 -8.10
N ASP A 112 -11.70 0.88 -7.76
CA ASP A 112 -12.18 0.45 -6.45
C ASP A 112 -12.54 -1.04 -6.50
N ALA A 113 -11.76 -1.85 -5.80
CA ALA A 113 -11.95 -3.29 -5.64
C ALA A 113 -12.45 -3.64 -4.22
N THR A 114 -13.23 -2.74 -3.60
CA THR A 114 -13.89 -3.04 -2.32
C THR A 114 -14.92 -4.16 -2.51
N PRO A 115 -14.76 -5.30 -1.81
CA PRO A 115 -15.64 -6.45 -2.03
C PRO A 115 -17.04 -6.18 -1.48
N VAL A 116 -18.05 -6.22 -2.35
CA VAL A 116 -19.47 -6.16 -1.98
C VAL A 116 -20.06 -7.56 -2.11
N PRO A 117 -20.44 -8.22 -1.00
CA PRO A 117 -20.99 -9.57 -1.05
C PRO A 117 -22.46 -9.57 -1.51
N HIS A 118 -22.80 -10.37 -2.51
CA HIS A 118 -24.18 -10.66 -2.89
C HIS A 118 -24.74 -11.76 -1.97
N ASN A 119 -25.33 -11.37 -0.83
CA ASN A 119 -25.86 -12.27 0.21
C ASN A 119 -24.81 -13.25 0.79
N GLY A 120 -23.70 -12.72 1.29
CA GLY A 120 -22.62 -13.49 1.93
C GLY A 120 -22.87 -13.90 3.39
N CYS A 121 -21.79 -14.22 4.11
CA CYS A 121 -21.85 -14.61 5.52
C CYS A 121 -22.50 -13.54 6.41
N ARG A 122 -23.18 -14.00 7.48
CA ARG A 122 -23.79 -13.11 8.47
C ARG A 122 -22.75 -12.16 9.10
N PRO A 123 -22.94 -10.83 9.05
CA PRO A 123 -22.01 -9.89 9.66
C PRO A 123 -22.00 -10.01 11.19
N PRO A 124 -20.89 -9.64 11.86
CA PRO A 124 -20.82 -9.60 13.31
C PRO A 124 -21.92 -8.73 13.92
N LYS A 125 -22.42 -9.12 15.09
CA LYS A 125 -23.41 -8.33 15.84
C LYS A 125 -22.87 -6.92 16.10
N ARG A 126 -23.71 -5.90 15.95
CA ARG A 126 -23.38 -4.51 16.28
C ARG A 126 -22.86 -4.45 17.72
N ARG A 127 -21.66 -3.87 17.91
CA ARG A 127 -21.07 -3.69 19.25
C ARG A 127 -21.98 -2.79 20.09
N ARG A 128 -22.16 -3.17 21.35
CA ARG A 128 -22.78 -2.35 22.40
C ARG A 128 -21.63 -1.67 23.12
N VAL A 129 -21.43 -0.40 22.86
CA VAL A 129 -20.46 0.47 23.53
C VAL A 129 -21.22 1.60 24.19
#